data_AF-A0A7Z6TAG9-F1
#
_entry.id   AF-A0A7Z6TAG9-F1
#
_cell.length_a   1.000
_cell.length_b   1.000
_cell.length_c   1.000
_cell.angle_alpha   90.00
_cell.angle_beta   90.00
_cell.angle_gamma   90.00
#
_symmetry.space_group_name_H-M   'P 1'
#
loop_
_entity.id
_entity.type
_entity.pdbx_description
1 polymer ?
#
loop_
_entity_poly.entity_id
_entity_poly.type
_entity_poly.pdbx_seq_one_letter_code
_entity_poly.pdbx_strand_id
1 'polypeptide(L)' 'MWVTREDGGAATAVTGEEVWQYGPGFLWEEIEQVWWEYETVGRPDADQFGLTVTDRGQQVWLRDPSAVIRPAGV' A
#
# COMPACT_ATOMS: atom_id res chain seq x y z
N MET A 1 12.87 -0.68 -8.89
CA MET A 1 12.23 -1.11 -7.62
C MET A 1 12.05 -2.61 -7.65
N TRP A 2 12.28 -3.30 -6.52
CA TRP A 2 11.98 -4.73 -6.36
C TRP A 2 11.03 -4.87 -5.16
N VAL A 3 10.01 -5.73 -5.28
CA VAL A 3 9.06 -6.06 -4.22
C VAL A 3 8.87 -7.57 -4.17
N THR A 4 8.77 -8.12 -2.96
CA THR A 4 8.60 -9.55 -2.70
C THR A 4 7.52 -9.77 -1.65
N ARG A 5 6.78 -10.87 -1.77
CA ARG A 5 5.79 -11.34 -0.81
C ARG A 5 6.21 -12.71 -0.24
N GLU A 6 5.78 -12.98 0.98
CA GLU A 6 6.15 -14.20 1.73
C GLU A 6 5.72 -15.50 1.02
N ASP A 7 4.64 -15.46 0.23
CA ASP A 7 4.14 -16.58 -0.58
C ASP A 7 5.01 -16.87 -1.83
N GLY A 8 6.10 -16.14 -2.02
CA GLY A 8 7.01 -16.28 -3.15
C GLY A 8 6.66 -15.41 -4.35
N GLY A 9 5.64 -14.56 -4.26
CA GLY A 9 5.34 -13.54 -5.26
C GLY A 9 6.44 -12.47 -5.32
N ALA A 10 6.79 -12.00 -6.51
CA ALA A 10 7.77 -10.93 -6.69
C ALA A 10 7.47 -10.09 -7.94
N ALA A 11 7.77 -8.79 -7.86
CA ALA A 11 7.68 -7.87 -8.98
C ALA A 11 8.92 -6.96 -9.02
N THR A 12 9.41 -6.66 -10.22
CA THR A 12 10.50 -5.72 -10.42
C THR A 12 10.29 -4.81 -11.62
N ALA A 13 10.58 -3.52 -11.42
CA ALA A 13 10.66 -2.51 -12.45
C ALA A 13 12.09 -1.96 -12.47
N VAL A 14 12.87 -2.31 -13.49
CA VAL A 14 14.31 -2.01 -13.56
C VAL A 14 14.60 -0.69 -14.29
N THR A 15 13.79 -0.32 -15.30
CA THR A 15 14.06 0.86 -16.16
C THR A 15 12.83 1.66 -16.58
N GLY A 16 11.73 1.61 -15.81
CA GLY A 16 10.56 2.47 -16.04
C GLY A 16 9.65 2.08 -17.21
N GLU A 17 10.09 1.17 -18.08
CA GLU A 17 9.33 0.76 -19.26
C GLU A 17 8.78 -0.68 -19.16
N GLU A 18 9.43 -1.55 -18.38
CA GLU A 18 9.03 -2.96 -18.24
C GLU A 18 8.97 -3.41 -16.79
N VAL A 19 7.95 -4.22 -16.50
CA VAL A 19 7.72 -4.88 -15.22
C VAL A 19 7.83 -6.39 -15.42
N TRP A 20 8.64 -7.03 -14.57
CA TRP A 20 8.76 -8.48 -14.50
C TRP A 20 8.10 -8.99 -13.23
N GLN A 21 7.27 -10.02 -13.35
CA GLN A 21 6.56 -10.64 -12.22
C GLN A 21 6.82 -12.14 -12.15
N TYR A 22 6.86 -12.66 -10.92
CA TYR A 22 7.14 -14.06 -10.61
C TYR A 22 6.28 -14.53 -9.44
N GLY A 23 6.08 -15.85 -9.35
CA GLY A 23 5.39 -16.48 -8.22
C GLY A 23 3.86 -16.31 -8.23
N PRO A 24 3.19 -16.62 -7.12
CA PRO A 24 1.74 -16.52 -7.01
C PRO A 24 1.22 -15.08 -7.03
N GLY A 25 0.01 -14.89 -7.57
CA GLY A 25 -0.69 -13.60 -7.56
C GLY A 25 -0.25 -12.64 -8.66
N PHE A 26 -0.67 -11.38 -8.50
CA PHE A 26 -0.49 -10.29 -9.44
C PHE A 26 0.01 -9.07 -8.66
N LEU A 27 1.25 -9.15 -8.16
CA LEU A 27 1.79 -8.22 -7.17
C LEU A 27 1.93 -6.80 -7.74
N TRP A 28 2.22 -6.67 -9.04
CA TRP A 28 2.26 -5.36 -9.69
C TRP A 28 0.87 -4.73 -9.77
N GLU A 29 -0.14 -5.51 -10.12
CA GLU A 29 -1.52 -5.06 -10.22
C GLU A 29 -2.06 -4.66 -8.84
N GLU A 30 -1.69 -5.37 -7.78
CA GLU A 30 -1.98 -4.96 -6.39
C GLU A 30 -1.34 -3.60 -6.05
N ILE A 31 -0.09 -3.37 -6.47
CA ILE A 31 0.60 -2.09 -6.28
C ILE A 31 -0.09 -0.97 -7.08
N GLU A 32 -0.44 -1.22 -8.35
CA GLU A 32 -1.16 -0.26 -9.19
C GLU A 32 -2.53 0.09 -8.61
N GLN A 33 -3.24 -0.89 -8.05
CA GLN A 33 -4.52 -0.68 -7.40
C GLN A 33 -4.38 0.23 -6.17
N VAL A 34 -3.40 -0.03 -5.29
CA VAL A 34 -3.12 0.84 -4.13
C VAL A 34 -2.70 2.23 -4.59
N TRP A 35 -1.93 2.33 -5.67
CA TRP A 35 -1.56 3.61 -6.27
C TRP A 35 -2.79 4.40 -6.72
N TRP A 36 -3.74 3.76 -7.42
CA TRP A 36 -4.99 4.40 -7.82
C TRP A 36 -5.87 4.81 -6.64
N GLU A 37 -5.90 4.04 -5.56
CA GLU A 37 -6.60 4.41 -4.33
C GLU A 37 -5.97 5.66 -3.70
N TYR A 38 -4.63 5.70 -3.60
CA TYR A 38 -3.88 6.86 -3.12
C TYR A 38 -4.15 8.11 -3.98
N GLU A 39 -4.18 7.97 -5.30
CA GLU A 39 -4.56 9.02 -6.24
C GLU A 39 -5.99 9.51 -6.00
N THR A 40 -6.93 8.57 -5.83
CA THR A 40 -8.36 8.85 -5.68
C THR A 40 -8.65 9.59 -4.38
N VAL A 41 -7.90 9.31 -3.31
CA VAL A 41 -7.99 10.06 -2.06
C VAL A 41 -7.21 11.38 -2.10
N GLY A 42 -6.64 11.76 -3.25
CA GLY A 42 -6.07 13.07 -3.49
C GLY A 42 -4.63 13.23 -3.01
N ARG A 43 -3.83 12.16 -3.06
CA ARG A 43 -2.39 12.17 -2.72
C ARG A 43 -2.09 12.87 -1.39
N PRO A 44 -2.63 12.38 -0.26
CA PRO A 44 -2.48 12.99 1.05
C PRO A 44 -1.01 13.21 1.40
N ASP A 45 -0.71 14.39 1.95
CA ASP A 45 0.62 14.72 2.47
C ASP A 45 0.97 13.87 3.70
N ALA A 46 2.25 13.85 4.08
CA ALA A 46 2.75 13.01 5.17
C ALA A 46 2.11 13.33 6.54
N ASP A 47 1.61 14.54 6.76
CA ASP A 47 0.88 14.93 7.98
C ASP A 47 -0.61 14.53 7.96
N GLN A 48 -1.12 14.14 6.79
CA GLN A 48 -2.48 13.65 6.56
C GLN A 48 -2.57 12.12 6.60
N PHE A 49 -1.51 11.43 6.97
CA PHE A 49 -1.52 9.98 7.19
C PHE A 49 -0.78 9.68 8.47
N GLY A 50 -1.36 8.87 9.36
CA GLY A 50 -0.74 8.65 10.64
C GLY A 50 -1.18 7.39 11.37
N LEU A 51 -0.50 7.17 12.50
CA LEU A 51 -0.70 6.07 13.41
C LEU A 51 -0.96 6.64 14.80
N THR A 52 -2.12 6.34 15.37
CA THR A 52 -2.40 6.63 16.79
C THR A 52 -2.20 5.36 17.60
N VAL A 53 -1.39 5.45 18.65
CA VAL A 53 -1.14 4.36 19.60
C VAL A 53 -1.70 4.73 20.97
N THR A 54 -2.46 3.82 21.56
CA THR A 54 -3.05 3.95 22.89
C THR A 54 -2.84 2.67 23.69
N ASP A 55 -3.22 2.66 24.98
CA ASP A 55 -3.26 1.45 25.80
C ASP A 55 -4.23 0.38 25.26
N ARG A 56 -5.16 0.76 24.38
CA ARG A 56 -6.13 -0.15 23.72
C ARG A 56 -5.65 -0.72 22.39
N GLY A 57 -4.49 -0.28 21.90
CA GLY A 57 -3.91 -0.74 20.64
C GLY A 57 -3.54 0.40 19.68
N GLN A 58 -3.41 0.04 18.40
CA GLN A 58 -2.95 0.93 17.34
C GLN A 58 -3.98 1.07 16.22
N GLN A 59 -4.13 2.28 15.67
CA GLN A 59 -5.00 2.55 14.53
C GLN A 59 -4.31 3.44 13.51
N VAL A 60 -4.34 3.02 12.25
CA VAL A 60 -3.89 3.84 11.11
C VAL A 60 -5.07 4.68 10.65
N TRP A 61 -4.82 5.93 10.30
CA TRP A 61 -5.85 6.87 9.89
C TRP A 61 -5.40 7.75 8.73
N LEU A 62 -6.39 8.33 8.05
CA LEU A 62 -6.20 9.23 6.93
C LEU A 62 -6.92 10.56 7.16
N ARG A 63 -6.20 11.67 7.03
CA ARG A 63 -6.55 13.08 7.29
C ARG A 63 -6.81 13.44 8.75
N ASP A 64 -7.57 12.61 9.47
CA ASP A 64 -7.95 12.85 10.86
C ASP A 64 -7.80 11.57 11.70
N PRO A 65 -7.32 11.64 12.96
CA PRO A 65 -7.19 10.47 13.84
C PRO A 65 -8.47 9.65 14.09
N SER A 66 -9.65 10.21 13.82
CA SER A 66 -10.94 9.49 13.87
C SER A 66 -11.31 8.76 12.57
N ALA A 67 -10.69 9.13 11.44
CA ALA A 67 -10.90 8.51 10.13
C ALA A 67 -9.99 7.29 9.96
N VAL A 68 -10.28 6.24 10.73
CA VAL A 68 -9.53 4.98 10.74
C VAL A 68 -9.68 4.26 9.40
N ILE A 69 -8.55 3.87 8.81
CA ILE A 69 -8.51 3.02 7.62
C ILE A 69 -8.12 1.60 8.03
N ARG A 70 -8.60 0.61 7.28
CA ARG A 70 -8.23 -0.79 7.46
C ARG A 70 -7.51 -1.28 6.22
N PRO A 71 -6.57 -2.23 6.37
CA PRO A 71 -6.04 -2.93 5.21
C PRO A 71 -7.22 -3.48 4.40
N ALA A 72 -7.17 -3.33 3.07
CA ALA A 72 -8.01 -4.11 2.19
C ALA A 72 -7.75 -5.58 2.55
N GLY A 73 -8.79 -6.32 2.95
CA GLY A 73 -8.63 -7.73 3.32
C GLY A 73 -8.04 -8.49 2.15
N VAL A 74 -6.93 -9.18 2.39
CA VAL A 74 -6.36 -10.19 1.49
C VAL A 74 -7.10 -11.51 1.63
#